data_AF-A0A7X0HB63-F1
#
_entry.id   AF-A0A7X0HB63-F1
#
_cell.length_a   1.000
_cell.length_b   1.000
_cell.length_c   1.000
_cell.angle_alpha   90.00
_cell.angle_beta   90.00
_cell.angle_gamma   90.00
#
_symmetry.space_group_name_H-M   'P 1'
#
loop_
_entity.id
_entity.type
_entity.pdbx_description
1 polymer ?
#
loop_
_entity_poly.entity_id
_entity_poly.type
_entity_poly.pdbx_seq_one_letter_code
_entity_poly.pdbx_strand_id
1 'polypeptide(L)'
;MSSTRPPSAEPRPVPAQPGNWFERRCDTLPGWVFCICGAAILAVVVLTPPWLDQHEAAWRLRAMQAQASALAEQTERYESFAAAIADDDPVVLERLALTHLRKTVAGKTPLWVPPVDQETGNVGDWLAVRQPVIGRDVPHYFAPNNRLTRLVTGPGRVALLLVGLLCLVAGVLFNPRTVRLSPPAPRRIRSASRLSVSRPHPMS
;
A
#
# COMPACT_ATOMS: atom_id res chain seq x y z
N MET A 1 54.28 74.75 -18.55
CA MET A 1 53.71 73.46 -19.00
C MET A 1 52.97 72.86 -17.82
N SER A 2 51.67 73.15 -17.73
CA SER A 2 50.83 72.76 -16.59
C SER A 2 50.01 71.53 -16.98
N SER A 3 50.32 70.39 -16.37
CA SER A 3 49.70 69.10 -16.61
C SER A 3 48.34 69.03 -15.91
N THR A 4 47.26 69.18 -16.66
CA THR A 4 45.87 69.01 -16.19
C THR A 4 45.58 67.52 -16.00
N ARG A 5 45.42 67.10 -14.75
CA ARG A 5 45.06 65.71 -14.37
C ARG A 5 43.55 65.50 -14.66
N PRO A 6 43.15 64.45 -15.39
CA PRO A 6 41.74 64.21 -15.66
C PRO A 6 40.99 63.81 -14.37
N PRO A 7 39.70 64.17 -14.26
CA PRO A 7 38.89 63.91 -13.07
C PRO A 7 38.72 62.40 -12.85
N SER A 8 39.01 61.95 -11.63
CA SER A 8 38.80 60.58 -11.17
C SER A 8 37.35 60.17 -11.41
N ALA A 9 37.13 59.15 -12.24
CA ALA A 9 35.81 58.60 -12.49
C ALA A 9 35.22 58.06 -11.18
N GLU A 10 34.11 58.66 -10.75
CA GLU A 10 33.36 58.26 -9.57
C GLU A 10 32.83 56.84 -9.77
N PRO A 11 33.11 55.90 -8.84
CA PRO A 11 32.68 54.52 -8.99
C PRO A 11 31.15 54.47 -8.98
N ARG A 12 30.57 54.11 -10.11
CA ARG A 12 29.11 53.93 -10.22
C ARG A 12 28.68 52.82 -9.26
N PRO A 13 27.62 53.03 -8.46
CA PRO A 13 27.10 51.98 -7.59
C PRO A 13 26.69 50.79 -8.44
N VAL A 14 27.32 49.64 -8.19
CA VAL A 14 26.95 48.38 -8.82
C VAL A 14 25.52 48.08 -8.36
N PRO A 15 24.55 47.92 -9.27
CA PRO A 15 23.19 47.56 -8.87
C PRO A 15 23.27 46.25 -8.09
N ALA A 16 22.71 46.25 -6.88
CA ALA A 16 22.63 45.06 -6.05
C ALA A 16 22.04 43.93 -6.89
N GLN A 17 22.85 42.91 -7.19
CA GLN A 17 22.35 41.74 -7.91
C GLN A 17 21.13 41.23 -7.14
N PRO A 18 20.00 40.93 -7.81
CA PRO A 18 18.84 40.34 -7.17
C PRO A 18 19.26 38.95 -6.69
N GLY A 19 19.76 38.89 -5.46
CA GLY A 19 20.19 37.66 -4.84
C GLY A 19 18.98 36.75 -4.70
N ASN A 20 18.85 35.79 -5.62
CA ASN A 20 18.33 34.43 -5.45
C ASN A 20 17.76 34.19 -4.04
N TRP A 21 16.54 34.70 -3.83
CA TRP A 21 15.74 34.53 -2.61
C TRP A 21 15.61 33.06 -2.19
N PHE A 22 15.77 32.15 -3.15
CA PHE A 22 15.80 30.71 -2.97
C PHE A 22 16.97 30.26 -2.09
N GLU A 23 18.19 30.79 -2.31
CA GLU A 23 19.37 30.46 -1.49
C GLU A 23 19.15 30.88 -0.03
N ARG A 24 18.61 32.09 0.19
CA ARG A 24 18.31 32.58 1.56
C ARG A 24 17.25 31.75 2.29
N ARG A 25 16.29 31.14 1.57
CA ARG A 25 15.29 30.23 2.14
C ARG A 25 15.80 28.81 2.31
N CYS A 26 16.75 28.38 1.46
CA CYS A 26 17.37 27.07 1.61
C CYS A 26 18.33 27.03 2.80
N ASP A 27 19.01 28.13 3.11
CA ASP A 27 19.91 28.23 4.27
C ASP A 27 19.18 28.10 5.63
N THR A 28 17.88 28.45 5.68
CA THR A 28 17.09 28.31 6.91
C THR A 28 16.47 26.93 7.09
N LEU A 29 16.43 26.10 6.04
CA LEU A 29 15.86 24.76 6.12
C LEU A 29 16.97 23.77 6.53
N PRO A 30 16.80 23.03 7.63
CA PRO A 30 17.84 22.15 8.08
C PRO A 30 17.94 20.95 7.13
N GLY A 31 19.15 20.64 6.65
CA GLY A 31 19.41 19.65 5.59
C GLY A 31 18.83 18.24 5.84
N TRP A 32 18.50 17.90 7.10
CA TRP A 32 17.80 16.67 7.44
C TRP A 32 16.41 16.56 6.80
N VAL A 33 15.72 17.67 6.53
CA VAL A 33 14.40 17.65 5.89
C VAL A 33 14.49 17.10 4.46
N PHE A 34 15.54 17.46 3.72
CA PHE A 34 15.80 16.92 2.38
C PHE A 34 16.08 15.42 2.43
N CYS A 35 16.87 14.95 3.41
CA CYS A 35 17.10 13.52 3.59
C CYS A 35 15.80 12.75 3.87
N ILE A 36 14.95 13.26 4.77
CA ILE A 36 13.65 12.63 5.07
C ILE A 36 12.75 12.62 3.84
N CYS A 37 12.67 13.73 3.12
CA CYS A 37 11.84 13.83 1.92
C CYS A 37 12.30 12.85 0.82
N GLY A 38 13.60 12.81 0.53
CA GLY A 38 14.17 11.88 -0.44
C GLY A 38 14.00 10.41 -0.03
N ALA A 39 14.23 10.08 1.25
CA ALA A 39 14.01 8.74 1.78
C ALA A 39 12.54 8.33 1.72
N ALA A 40 11.61 9.24 2.05
CA ALA A 40 10.17 8.99 1.97
C ALA A 40 9.73 8.73 0.52
N ILE A 41 10.20 9.52 -0.44
CA ILE A 41 9.91 9.31 -1.87
C ILE A 41 10.40 7.94 -2.33
N LEU A 42 11.66 7.57 -2.01
CA LEU A 42 12.20 6.26 -2.36
C LEU A 42 11.43 5.12 -1.69
N ALA A 43 11.09 5.26 -0.41
CA ALA A 43 10.31 4.26 0.32
C ALA A 43 8.95 4.04 -0.33
N VAL A 44 8.22 5.10 -0.68
CA VAL A 44 6.94 5.00 -1.38
C VAL A 44 7.10 4.28 -2.72
N VAL A 45 8.10 4.66 -3.53
CA VAL A 45 8.33 4.06 -4.86
C VAL A 45 8.70 2.58 -4.77
N VAL A 46 9.49 2.19 -3.77
CA VAL A 46 9.93 0.81 -3.57
C VAL A 46 8.84 -0.06 -2.94
N LEU A 47 8.03 0.50 -2.04
CA LEU A 47 7.02 -0.25 -1.30
C LEU A 47 5.68 -0.40 -2.05
N THR A 48 5.40 0.48 -3.02
CA THR A 48 4.12 0.41 -3.76
C THR A 48 3.94 -0.89 -4.56
N PRO A 49 4.93 -1.40 -5.33
CA PRO A 49 4.76 -2.66 -6.06
C PRO A 49 4.41 -3.87 -5.18
N PRO A 50 5.17 -4.21 -4.11
CA PRO A 50 4.84 -5.36 -3.28
C PRO A 50 3.51 -5.19 -2.54
N TRP A 51 3.13 -3.94 -2.21
CA TRP A 51 1.82 -3.67 -1.64
C TRP A 51 0.68 -3.99 -2.63
N LEU A 52 0.83 -3.67 -3.91
CA LEU A 52 -0.14 -4.01 -4.96
C LEU A 52 -0.21 -5.53 -5.15
N ASP A 53 0.93 -6.21 -5.23
CA ASP A 53 1.00 -7.67 -5.40
C ASP A 53 0.30 -8.40 -4.24
N GLN A 54 0.48 -7.91 -3.01
CA GLN A 54 -0.20 -8.45 -1.84
C GLN A 54 -1.73 -8.31 -1.93
N HIS A 55 -2.23 -7.17 -2.43
CA HIS A 55 -3.66 -6.95 -2.61
C HIS A 55 -4.25 -7.85 -3.68
N GLU A 56 -3.53 -8.02 -4.79
CA GLU A 56 -3.96 -8.92 -5.85
C GLU A 56 -3.97 -10.38 -5.38
N ALA A 57 -2.92 -10.82 -4.68
CA ALA A 57 -2.86 -12.17 -4.10
C ALA A 57 -3.97 -12.42 -3.08
N ALA A 58 -4.26 -11.45 -2.21
CA ALA A 58 -5.36 -11.54 -1.25
C ALA A 58 -6.72 -11.63 -1.94
N TRP A 59 -6.92 -10.89 -3.04
CA TRP A 59 -8.14 -11.00 -3.83
C TRP A 59 -8.27 -12.37 -4.51
N ARG A 60 -7.20 -12.88 -5.13
CA ARG A 60 -7.18 -14.21 -5.77
C ARG A 60 -7.50 -15.32 -4.77
N LEU A 61 -6.94 -15.25 -3.56
CA LEU A 61 -7.22 -16.21 -2.50
C LEU A 61 -8.71 -16.23 -2.14
N ARG A 62 -9.32 -15.06 -1.95
CA ARG A 62 -10.77 -14.96 -1.64
C ARG A 62 -11.62 -15.52 -2.78
N ALA A 63 -11.25 -15.25 -4.03
CA ALA A 63 -11.96 -15.79 -5.19
C ALA A 63 -11.88 -17.33 -5.23
N MET A 64 -10.71 -17.91 -5.00
CA MET A 64 -10.53 -19.37 -4.92
C MET A 64 -11.29 -19.99 -3.75
N GLN A 65 -11.32 -19.33 -2.58
CA GLN A 65 -12.08 -19.78 -1.43
C GLN A 65 -13.59 -19.83 -1.72
N ALA A 66 -14.13 -18.81 -2.40
CA ALA A 66 -15.54 -18.78 -2.79
C ALA A 66 -15.89 -19.88 -3.80
N GLN A 67 -14.98 -20.21 -4.72
CA GLN A 67 -15.15 -21.34 -5.63
C GLN A 67 -15.10 -22.67 -4.89
N ALA A 68 -14.15 -22.84 -3.98
CA ALA A 68 -14.02 -24.05 -3.17
C ALA A 68 -15.27 -24.29 -2.31
N SER A 69 -15.84 -23.25 -1.70
CA SER A 69 -17.08 -23.38 -0.92
C SER A 69 -18.28 -23.77 -1.80
N ALA A 70 -18.38 -23.21 -3.01
CA ALA A 70 -19.46 -23.57 -3.95
C ALA A 70 -19.35 -25.03 -4.42
N LEU A 71 -18.12 -25.52 -4.66
CA LEU A 71 -17.89 -26.93 -5.01
C LEU A 71 -18.19 -27.88 -3.85
N ALA A 72 -17.86 -27.47 -2.61
CA ALA A 72 -18.20 -28.24 -1.42
C ALA A 72 -19.73 -28.37 -1.27
N GLU A 73 -20.47 -27.27 -1.43
CA GLU A 73 -21.94 -27.28 -1.41
C GLU A 73 -22.52 -28.15 -2.53
N GLN A 74 -21.93 -28.09 -3.73
CA GLN A 74 -22.37 -28.93 -4.85
C GLN A 74 -22.15 -30.42 -4.55
N THR A 75 -21.03 -30.77 -3.91
CA THR A 75 -20.72 -32.14 -3.50
C THR A 75 -21.75 -32.65 -2.49
N GLU A 76 -22.09 -31.85 -1.48
CA GLU A 76 -23.12 -32.18 -0.49
C GLU A 76 -24.51 -32.41 -1.12
N ARG A 77 -24.89 -31.59 -2.11
CA ARG A 77 -26.14 -31.78 -2.87
C ARG A 77 -26.14 -33.08 -3.68
N TYR A 78 -25.00 -33.45 -4.27
CA TYR A 78 -24.90 -34.73 -4.97
C TYR A 78 -24.94 -35.93 -4.02
N GLU A 79 -24.30 -35.83 -2.85
CA GLU A 79 -24.33 -36.89 -1.84
C GLU A 79 -25.75 -37.11 -1.30
N SER A 80 -26.46 -36.02 -0.96
CA SER A 80 -27.86 -36.10 -0.52
C SER A 80 -28.79 -36.64 -1.61
N PHE A 81 -28.57 -36.27 -2.87
CA PHE A 81 -29.31 -36.84 -4.00
C PHE A 81 -29.03 -38.33 -4.19
N ALA A 82 -27.77 -38.74 -4.10
CA ALA A 82 -27.38 -40.15 -4.21
C ALA A 82 -27.99 -40.99 -3.08
N ALA A 83 -28.03 -40.47 -1.85
CA ALA A 83 -28.70 -41.11 -0.72
C ALA A 83 -30.21 -41.27 -1.00
N ALA A 84 -30.88 -40.23 -1.49
CA ALA A 84 -32.32 -40.30 -1.81
C ALA A 84 -32.64 -41.31 -2.94
N ILE A 85 -31.73 -41.48 -3.91
CA ILE A 85 -31.85 -42.55 -4.91
C ILE A 85 -31.68 -43.93 -4.28
N ALA A 86 -30.71 -44.10 -3.37
CA ALA A 86 -30.48 -45.37 -2.69
C ALA A 86 -31.65 -45.79 -1.80
N ASP A 87 -32.38 -44.83 -1.25
CA ASP A 87 -33.60 -45.03 -0.44
C ASP A 87 -34.88 -45.25 -1.29
N ASP A 88 -34.77 -45.32 -2.62
CA ASP A 88 -35.89 -45.46 -3.58
C ASP A 88 -36.98 -44.37 -3.40
N ASP A 89 -36.59 -43.12 -3.10
CA ASP A 89 -37.56 -42.02 -2.95
C ASP A 89 -38.35 -41.82 -4.25
N PRO A 90 -39.69 -42.07 -4.24
CA PRO A 90 -40.51 -42.03 -5.44
C PRO A 90 -40.55 -40.65 -6.09
N VAL A 91 -40.38 -39.57 -5.30
CA VAL A 91 -40.37 -38.20 -5.82
C VAL A 91 -39.10 -37.92 -6.60
N VAL A 92 -37.94 -38.38 -6.10
CA VAL A 92 -36.64 -38.19 -6.75
C VAL A 92 -36.57 -39.00 -8.04
N LEU A 93 -37.06 -40.24 -8.03
CA LEU A 93 -37.11 -41.10 -9.21
C LEU A 93 -38.06 -40.56 -10.30
N GLU A 94 -39.24 -40.06 -9.93
CA GLU A 94 -40.16 -39.43 -10.90
C GLU A 94 -39.51 -38.20 -11.54
N ARG A 95 -38.86 -37.36 -10.73
CA ARG A 95 -38.15 -36.18 -11.24
C ARG A 95 -36.99 -36.56 -12.16
N LEU A 96 -36.17 -37.54 -11.80
CA LEU A 96 -35.04 -38.04 -12.62
C LEU A 96 -35.56 -38.63 -13.94
N ALA A 97 -36.66 -39.40 -13.91
CA ALA A 97 -37.29 -39.95 -15.09
C ALA A 97 -37.79 -38.85 -16.05
N LEU A 98 -38.36 -37.78 -15.50
CA LEU A 98 -38.82 -36.62 -16.28
C LEU A 98 -37.66 -35.80 -16.86
N THR A 99 -36.59 -35.54 -16.09
CA THR A 99 -35.48 -34.67 -16.56
C THR A 99 -34.51 -35.37 -17.48
N HIS A 100 -34.00 -36.55 -17.09
CA HIS A 100 -32.88 -37.19 -17.81
C HIS A 100 -33.34 -38.24 -18.82
N LEU A 101 -34.42 -38.96 -18.52
CA LEU A 101 -34.83 -40.08 -19.38
C LEU A 101 -35.80 -39.67 -20.48
N ARG A 102 -36.39 -38.45 -20.43
CA ARG A 102 -37.51 -38.03 -21.31
C ARG A 102 -38.58 -39.11 -21.47
N LYS A 103 -38.68 -40.04 -20.51
CA LYS A 103 -39.61 -41.16 -20.57
C LYS A 103 -40.95 -40.63 -20.07
N THR A 104 -41.92 -40.60 -20.96
CA THR A 104 -43.31 -40.40 -20.56
C THR A 104 -43.75 -41.62 -19.75
N VAL A 105 -44.26 -41.40 -18.54
CA VAL A 105 -44.77 -42.46 -17.70
C VAL A 105 -45.95 -43.11 -18.43
N ALA A 106 -45.79 -44.39 -18.83
CA ALA A 106 -46.80 -45.11 -19.58
C ALA A 106 -48.12 -45.14 -18.79
N GLY A 107 -49.18 -44.59 -19.37
CA GLY A 107 -50.52 -44.56 -18.78
C GLY A 107 -50.93 -43.25 -18.10
N LYS A 108 -50.05 -42.26 -17.94
CA LYS A 108 -50.45 -40.89 -17.53
C LYS A 108 -50.63 -40.03 -18.78
N THR A 109 -51.89 -39.74 -19.15
CA THR A 109 -52.21 -38.66 -20.10
C THR A 109 -51.58 -37.37 -19.57
N PRO A 110 -50.92 -36.54 -20.41
CA PRO A 110 -50.37 -35.27 -19.95
C PRO A 110 -51.53 -34.36 -19.56
N LEU A 111 -51.92 -34.42 -18.29
CA LEU A 111 -52.73 -33.37 -17.68
C LEU A 111 -51.89 -32.11 -17.81
N TRP A 112 -52.47 -31.06 -18.36
CA TRP A 112 -51.88 -29.73 -18.38
C TRP A 112 -51.51 -29.35 -16.95
N VAL A 113 -50.25 -29.57 -16.59
CA VAL A 113 -49.72 -29.18 -15.28
C VAL A 113 -49.56 -27.66 -15.37
N PRO A 114 -50.27 -26.88 -14.56
CA PRO A 114 -50.02 -25.44 -14.48
C PRO A 114 -48.53 -25.23 -14.18
N PRO A 115 -47.89 -24.18 -14.71
CA PRO A 115 -46.46 -23.97 -14.54
C PRO A 115 -46.12 -24.04 -13.05
N VAL A 116 -45.49 -25.15 -12.64
CA VAL A 116 -44.98 -25.31 -11.28
C VAL A 116 -44.01 -24.16 -11.08
N ASP A 117 -44.21 -23.42 -10.00
CA ASP A 117 -43.37 -22.29 -9.63
C ASP A 117 -41.90 -22.66 -9.84
N GLN A 118 -41.19 -21.82 -10.60
CA GLN A 118 -39.89 -22.13 -11.22
C GLN A 118 -38.80 -22.56 -10.23
N GLU A 119 -39.03 -22.42 -8.92
CA GLU A 119 -38.09 -22.81 -7.87
C GLU A 119 -38.00 -24.32 -7.62
N THR A 120 -38.96 -25.14 -8.05
CA THR A 120 -38.97 -26.59 -7.68
C THR A 120 -38.96 -27.56 -8.87
N GLY A 121 -39.09 -27.06 -10.10
CA GLY A 121 -39.42 -27.89 -11.25
C GLY A 121 -38.27 -28.65 -11.92
N ASN A 122 -37.03 -28.19 -11.77
CA ASN A 122 -35.90 -28.71 -12.53
C ASN A 122 -34.82 -29.27 -11.60
N VAL A 123 -34.62 -30.60 -11.63
CA VAL A 123 -33.55 -31.29 -10.90
C VAL A 123 -32.18 -30.72 -11.27
N GLY A 124 -32.01 -30.30 -12.54
CA GLY A 124 -30.82 -29.63 -13.00
C GLY A 124 -30.53 -28.34 -12.24
N ASP A 125 -31.56 -27.53 -11.96
CA ASP A 125 -31.40 -26.27 -11.23
C ASP A 125 -31.19 -26.49 -9.73
N TRP A 126 -31.75 -27.58 -9.18
CA TRP A 126 -31.51 -27.97 -7.79
C TRP A 126 -30.08 -28.51 -7.56
N LEU A 127 -29.57 -29.33 -8.48
CA LEU A 127 -28.21 -29.88 -8.45
C LEU A 127 -27.14 -28.86 -8.88
N ALA A 128 -27.49 -27.93 -9.79
CA ALA A 128 -26.56 -26.92 -10.26
C ALA A 128 -26.43 -25.78 -9.23
N VAL A 129 -25.50 -25.95 -8.29
CA VAL A 129 -24.95 -24.79 -7.57
C VAL A 129 -24.31 -23.88 -8.62
N ARG A 130 -24.77 -22.64 -8.71
CA ARG A 130 -24.14 -21.65 -9.59
C ARG A 130 -22.70 -21.46 -9.12
N GLN A 131 -21.76 -21.99 -9.88
CA GLN A 131 -20.35 -21.76 -9.61
C GLN A 131 -20.05 -20.28 -9.83
N PRO A 132 -19.42 -19.59 -8.85
CA PRO A 132 -19.10 -18.19 -9.00
C PRO A 132 -18.08 -18.03 -10.14
N VAL A 133 -18.53 -17.46 -11.25
CA VAL A 133 -17.67 -17.19 -12.40
C VAL A 133 -16.94 -15.87 -12.15
N ILE A 134 -15.61 -15.91 -12.23
CA ILE A 134 -14.77 -14.71 -12.08
C ILE A 134 -15.19 -13.69 -13.14
N GLY A 135 -15.49 -12.47 -12.70
CA GLY A 135 -15.95 -11.38 -13.58
C GLY A 135 -17.47 -11.29 -13.74
N ARG A 136 -18.24 -12.33 -13.36
CA ARG A 136 -19.71 -12.26 -13.27
C ARG A 136 -20.16 -12.10 -11.83
N ASP A 137 -19.80 -13.07 -10.99
CA ASP A 137 -20.28 -13.14 -9.59
C ASP A 137 -19.23 -12.58 -8.61
N VAL A 138 -17.95 -12.73 -8.98
CA VAL A 138 -16.84 -12.10 -8.25
C VAL A 138 -16.42 -10.85 -9.03
N PRO A 139 -16.49 -9.65 -8.43
CA PRO A 139 -16.11 -8.43 -9.11
C PRO A 139 -14.65 -8.52 -9.55
N HIS A 140 -14.37 -8.15 -10.80
CA HIS A 140 -13.02 -8.15 -11.33
C HIS A 140 -12.12 -7.31 -10.41
N TYR A 141 -10.91 -7.79 -10.14
CA TYR A 141 -9.93 -6.95 -9.45
C TYR A 141 -9.64 -5.74 -10.32
N PHE A 142 -9.98 -4.55 -9.82
CA PHE A 142 -9.59 -3.28 -10.40
C PHE A 142 -8.49 -2.71 -9.51
N ALA A 143 -7.26 -2.71 -10.01
CA ALA A 143 -6.18 -2.01 -9.34
C ALA A 143 -6.57 -0.52 -9.18
N PRO A 144 -6.35 0.11 -8.02
CA PRO A 144 -6.64 1.53 -7.83
C PRO A 144 -5.95 2.37 -8.91
N ASN A 145 -6.74 2.92 -9.83
CA ASN A 145 -6.23 3.69 -10.96
C ASN A 145 -5.99 5.14 -10.55
N ASN A 146 -4.96 5.34 -9.74
CA ASN A 146 -4.53 6.65 -9.27
C ASN A 146 -3.35 7.13 -10.13
N ARG A 147 -3.23 8.45 -10.31
CA ARG A 147 -2.08 9.03 -11.03
C ARG A 147 -0.75 8.63 -10.38
N LEU A 148 -0.75 8.47 -9.05
CA LEU A 148 0.42 8.03 -8.30
C LEU A 148 0.78 6.58 -8.60
N THR A 149 -0.19 5.66 -8.61
CA THR A 149 0.08 4.26 -8.96
C THR A 149 0.62 4.16 -10.38
N ARG A 150 0.02 4.88 -11.34
CA ARG A 150 0.52 4.95 -12.73
C ARG A 150 1.93 5.55 -12.85
N LEU A 151 2.26 6.56 -12.04
CA LEU A 151 3.59 7.18 -12.04
C LEU A 151 4.65 6.24 -11.45
N VAL A 152 4.29 5.46 -10.43
CA VAL A 152 5.19 4.53 -9.73
C VAL A 152 5.37 3.21 -10.48
N THR A 153 4.34 2.72 -11.19
CA THR A 153 4.42 1.47 -11.98
C THR A 153 4.84 1.69 -13.44
N GLY A 154 4.70 2.91 -13.95
CA GLY A 154 5.01 3.25 -15.33
C GLY A 154 6.47 3.68 -15.59
N PRO A 155 6.77 4.20 -16.80
CA PRO A 155 8.12 4.68 -17.16
C PRO A 155 8.59 5.86 -16.30
N GLY A 156 7.67 6.57 -15.66
CA GLY A 156 7.96 7.64 -14.69
C GLY A 156 8.67 7.18 -13.41
N ARG A 157 8.70 5.86 -13.14
CA ARG A 157 9.38 5.29 -11.97
C ARG A 157 10.85 5.67 -11.91
N VAL A 158 11.55 5.62 -13.05
CA VAL A 158 12.98 5.96 -13.11
C VAL A 158 13.19 7.44 -12.77
N ALA A 159 12.35 8.33 -13.29
CA ALA A 159 12.41 9.75 -12.96
C ALA A 159 12.16 9.99 -11.46
N LEU A 160 11.18 9.32 -10.85
CA LEU A 160 10.92 9.39 -9.41
C LEU A 160 12.10 8.89 -8.57
N LEU A 161 12.72 7.77 -8.96
CA LEU A 161 13.91 7.25 -8.29
C LEU A 161 15.09 8.23 -8.38
N LEU A 162 15.30 8.83 -9.56
CA LEU A 162 16.34 9.83 -9.76
C LEU A 162 16.08 11.10 -8.94
N VAL A 163 14.84 11.59 -8.89
CA VAL A 163 14.46 12.77 -8.08
C VAL A 163 14.63 12.46 -6.58
N GLY A 164 14.20 11.30 -6.12
CA GLY A 164 14.37 10.87 -4.73
C GLY A 164 15.85 10.72 -4.34
N LEU A 165 16.66 10.12 -5.22
CA LEU A 165 18.10 9.98 -5.05
C LEU A 165 18.81 11.34 -5.05
N LEU A 166 18.45 12.23 -5.98
CA LEU A 166 18.99 13.59 -6.07
C LEU A 166 18.65 14.38 -4.80
N CYS A 167 17.43 14.24 -4.27
CA CYS A 167 17.00 14.86 -3.02
C CYS A 167 17.81 14.36 -1.82
N LEU A 168 18.11 13.06 -1.77
CA LEU A 168 19.00 12.48 -0.76
C LEU A 168 20.43 13.00 -0.87
N VAL A 169 20.99 13.02 -2.08
CA VAL A 169 22.35 13.54 -2.33
C VAL A 169 22.43 15.01 -1.95
N ALA A 170 21.44 15.82 -2.35
CA ALA A 170 21.32 17.21 -1.94
C ALA A 170 21.24 17.33 -0.41
N GLY A 171 20.38 16.56 0.26
CA GLY A 171 20.27 16.57 1.71
C GLY A 171 21.57 16.20 2.42
N VAL A 172 22.36 15.29 1.87
CA VAL A 172 23.68 14.92 2.42
C VAL A 172 24.73 16.00 2.18
N LEU A 173 24.76 16.61 0.99
CA LEU A 173 25.70 17.69 0.64
C LEU A 173 25.39 18.99 1.39
N PHE A 174 24.11 19.33 1.53
CA PHE A 174 23.59 20.49 2.26
C PHE A 174 23.38 20.20 3.74
N ASN A 175 23.88 19.08 4.29
CA ASN A 175 23.95 18.90 5.72
C ASN A 175 25.29 19.47 6.20
N PRO A 176 25.37 20.75 6.62
CA PRO A 176 26.58 21.32 7.18
C PRO A 176 26.89 20.60 8.49
N ARG A 177 27.66 19.51 8.40
CA ARG A 177 28.22 18.82 9.54
C ARG A 177 29.33 19.65 10.14
N THR A 178 28.96 20.64 10.95
CA THR A 178 29.74 21.02 12.11
C THR A 178 28.83 21.36 13.28
N VAL A 179 27.95 20.43 13.69
CA VAL A 179 27.78 20.27 15.13
C VAL A 179 29.11 19.70 15.61
N ARG A 180 30.11 20.58 15.75
CA ARG A 180 31.23 20.29 16.63
C ARG A 180 30.54 20.02 17.94
N LEU A 181 30.48 18.75 18.34
CA LEU A 181 30.35 18.41 19.74
C LEU A 181 31.49 19.18 20.40
N SER A 182 31.20 20.39 20.88
CA SER A 182 32.15 21.11 21.73
C SER A 182 32.49 20.09 22.79
N PRO A 183 33.76 19.66 22.90
CA PRO A 183 34.14 18.74 23.95
C PRO A 183 33.60 19.34 25.25
N PRO A 184 32.88 18.56 26.09
CA PRO A 184 32.27 19.09 27.29
C PRO A 184 33.36 19.88 28.01
N ALA A 185 33.13 21.19 28.17
CA ALA A 185 34.12 22.08 28.79
C ALA A 185 34.62 21.38 30.05
N PRO A 186 35.95 21.24 30.24
CA PRO A 186 36.48 20.46 31.36
C PRO A 186 35.80 20.98 32.60
N ARG A 187 34.94 20.13 33.20
CA ARG A 187 34.21 20.44 34.41
C ARG A 187 35.30 20.76 35.41
N ARG A 188 35.51 22.05 35.66
CA ARG A 188 36.53 22.53 36.59
C ARG A 188 36.12 21.91 37.91
N ILE A 189 36.75 20.79 38.25
CA ILE A 189 36.64 20.17 39.55
C ILE A 189 37.15 21.27 40.46
N ARG A 190 36.20 22.01 41.03
CA ARG A 190 36.44 23.06 41.99
C ARG A 190 36.99 22.31 43.18
N SER A 191 38.31 22.19 43.21
CA SER A 191 39.07 21.63 44.31
C SER A 191 38.50 22.31 45.55
N ALA A 192 37.81 21.53 46.38
CA ALA A 192 37.33 21.97 47.66
C ALA A 192 38.57 22.13 48.56
N SER A 193 39.34 23.18 48.34
CA SER A 193 40.29 23.73 49.31
C SER A 193 39.48 24.40 50.41
N ARG A 194 38.83 23.57 51.23
CA ARG A 194 38.32 23.90 52.56
C ARG A 194 38.37 22.65 53.45
N LEU A 195 39.53 22.01 53.49
CA LEU A 195 39.91 21.26 54.69
C LEU A 195 40.23 22.32 55.75
N SER A 196 39.18 22.63 56.51
CA SER A 196 39.22 23.45 57.71
C SER A 196 40.32 22.93 58.64
N VAL A 197 41.27 23.81 58.89
CA VAL A 197 42.28 23.79 59.95
C VAL A 197 41.63 23.27 61.25
N SER A 198 42.00 22.05 61.65
CA SER A 198 41.83 21.58 63.02
C SER A 198 42.90 22.26 63.86
N ARG A 199 42.50 23.22 64.70
CA ARG A 199 43.34 23.80 65.76
C ARG A 199 43.45 22.79 66.90
N PRO A 200 44.64 22.34 67.30
CA PRO A 200 44.85 21.73 68.60
C PRO A 200 45.17 22.82 69.63
N HIS A 201 44.67 22.66 70.87
CA HIS A 201 45.29 23.02 72.15
C HIS A 201 44.25 23.40 73.23
N PRO A 202 44.63 23.36 74.52
CA PRO A 202 45.30 22.28 75.25
C PRO A 202 44.56 21.98 76.58
N MET A 203 44.92 20.87 77.21
CA MET A 203 44.53 20.56 78.59
C MET A 203 45.05 21.61 79.57
N SER A 204 44.20 22.04 80.50
CA SER A 204 44.50 22.24 81.93
C SER A 204 43.20 22.16 82.71
#